data_AF-A0A831QYI0-F1
#
_entry.id   AF-A0A831QYI0-F1
#
_cell.length_a   1.000
_cell.length_b   1.000
_cell.length_c   1.000
_cell.angle_alpha   90.00
_cell.angle_beta   90.00
_cell.angle_gamma   90.00
#
_symmetry.space_group_name_H-M   'P 1'
#
loop_
_entity.id
_entity.type
_entity.pdbx_description
1 polymer ?
#
loop_
_entity_poly.entity_id
_entity_poly.type
_entity_poly.pdbx_seq_one_letter_code
_entity_poly.pdbx_strand_id
1 'polypeptide(L)'
;MPRYSDERKAAVLAKLSPPHSMTVAALARVEGISDQTLYNWRTQAREEGRPVPGSKARSEQWSAEAKLATVIETATLSEEELSQYCREKGLYPEQVRRWKEESLQGFQRSAEREKQLRKKSQADQKQIKKLERELRHKEKALAETAALLVLPKKAGCALGERQRGRLTPVPERRITIDLIQEAKSAGARLFRACGEAGIGLRTYRRWFREGSVQSDKRPEAVRPSPANRLSEEERQRILSTCNSARYESLPPSQIVPSLMDEGLYLASESSFYRILKAHNQLNHRGQSLAPQRSREATTHHASGPCELWSWDITYLASTVRGQFYYLYMFEDVYSRKIVGYEVYEAESGDYAAGLLQRCLLREKCLHRSLVLHSDNGAPMKAQTMKAKLEELGVLPSYSRPRVSNDNAFSESLFRTLKYRPDWPSAGFKSLDDARRWVDGFVSWYNTEHKHSKLRFVTPQERHSGEDVAILAQRQRVLEQAKQRTPSRWGSRPIRNCEPVGPTTLNPEKRAAEKDAA
;
A
#
# COMPACT_ATOMS: atom_id res chain seq x y z
N MET A 1 -55.71 -67.10 -61.19
CA MET A 1 -56.10 -67.76 -59.93
C MET A 1 -57.61 -67.73 -59.81
N PRO A 2 -58.28 -68.84 -59.41
CA PRO A 2 -59.73 -68.83 -59.23
C PRO A 2 -60.10 -67.80 -58.16
N ARG A 3 -60.91 -66.81 -58.53
CA ARG A 3 -61.46 -65.80 -57.59
C ARG A 3 -62.64 -66.46 -56.87
N TYR A 4 -62.45 -66.83 -55.62
CA TYR A 4 -63.53 -67.28 -54.74
C TYR A 4 -64.20 -66.07 -54.09
N SER A 5 -65.53 -66.00 -54.13
CA SER A 5 -66.31 -64.97 -53.44
C SER A 5 -66.16 -65.09 -51.92
N ASP A 6 -66.31 -63.99 -51.20
CA ASP A 6 -66.14 -63.99 -49.74
C ASP A 6 -67.23 -64.81 -49.02
N GLU A 7 -68.44 -64.88 -49.59
CA GLU A 7 -69.50 -65.80 -49.14
C GLU A 7 -69.07 -67.27 -49.29
N ARG A 8 -68.39 -67.61 -50.39
CA ARG A 8 -67.91 -68.98 -50.61
C ARG A 8 -66.74 -69.33 -49.69
N LYS A 9 -65.84 -68.37 -49.40
CA LYS A 9 -64.78 -68.55 -48.40
C LYS A 9 -65.36 -68.80 -47.01
N ALA A 10 -66.37 -68.03 -46.61
CA ALA A 10 -67.04 -68.17 -45.33
C ALA A 10 -67.77 -69.51 -45.20
N ALA A 11 -68.51 -69.93 -46.23
CA ALA A 11 -69.22 -71.21 -46.25
C ALA A 11 -68.27 -72.42 -46.17
N VAL A 12 -67.12 -72.36 -46.85
CA VAL A 12 -66.10 -73.41 -46.81
C VAL A 12 -65.42 -73.47 -45.44
N LEU A 13 -65.06 -72.32 -44.85
CA LEU A 13 -64.47 -72.28 -43.50
C LEU A 13 -65.46 -72.72 -42.40
N ALA A 14 -66.76 -72.49 -42.58
CA ALA A 14 -67.79 -72.94 -41.63
C ALA A 14 -67.84 -74.47 -41.47
N LYS A 15 -67.45 -75.24 -42.49
CA LYS A 15 -67.38 -76.72 -42.43
C LYS A 15 -66.25 -77.25 -41.52
N LEU A 16 -65.32 -76.38 -41.10
CA LEU A 16 -64.29 -76.70 -40.10
C LEU A 16 -64.85 -76.65 -38.66
N SER A 17 -66.05 -76.09 -38.47
CA SER A 17 -66.77 -76.00 -37.20
C SER A 17 -67.86 -77.07 -37.06
N PRO A 18 -68.33 -77.35 -35.83
CA PRO A 18 -69.49 -78.23 -35.63
C PRO A 18 -70.72 -77.75 -36.42
N PRO A 19 -71.56 -78.64 -36.97
CA PRO A 19 -71.61 -80.09 -36.71
C PRO A 19 -70.70 -80.96 -37.61
N HIS A 20 -69.97 -80.39 -38.57
CA HIS A 20 -69.22 -81.15 -39.57
C HIS A 20 -67.77 -81.45 -39.15
N SER A 21 -67.11 -80.51 -38.46
CA SER A 21 -65.78 -80.68 -37.84
C SER A 21 -64.71 -81.33 -38.74
N MET A 22 -64.70 -80.99 -40.03
CA MET A 22 -63.79 -81.60 -41.01
C MET A 22 -62.36 -81.10 -40.84
N THR A 23 -61.36 -81.93 -41.20
CA THR A 23 -59.95 -81.49 -41.26
C THR A 23 -59.69 -80.71 -42.55
N VAL A 24 -58.71 -79.79 -42.53
CA VAL A 24 -58.32 -78.99 -43.72
C VAL A 24 -57.99 -79.89 -44.92
N ALA A 25 -57.29 -81.02 -44.69
CA ALA A 25 -56.94 -81.99 -45.72
C ALA A 25 -58.12 -82.81 -46.28
N ALA A 26 -59.21 -82.96 -45.50
CA ALA A 26 -60.45 -83.57 -45.97
C ALA A 26 -61.29 -82.56 -46.76
N LEU A 27 -61.32 -81.30 -46.30
CA LEU A 27 -62.03 -80.20 -46.95
C LEU A 27 -61.41 -79.84 -48.31
N ALA A 28 -60.08 -79.86 -48.41
CA ALA A 28 -59.34 -79.66 -49.67
C ALA A 28 -59.74 -80.69 -50.73
N ARG A 29 -59.90 -81.95 -50.34
CA ARG A 29 -60.33 -83.04 -51.24
C ARG A 29 -61.77 -82.91 -51.70
N VAL A 30 -62.68 -82.49 -50.82
CA VAL A 30 -64.12 -82.39 -51.13
C VAL A 30 -64.43 -81.16 -51.97
N GLU A 31 -63.79 -80.02 -51.70
CA GLU A 31 -64.08 -78.75 -52.37
C GLU A 31 -63.14 -78.47 -53.57
N GLY A 32 -62.12 -79.29 -53.78
CA GLY A 32 -61.15 -79.13 -54.87
C GLY A 32 -60.26 -77.89 -54.74
N ILE A 33 -60.01 -77.42 -53.50
CA ILE A 33 -59.19 -76.24 -53.18
C ILE A 33 -57.87 -76.71 -52.58
N SER A 34 -56.75 -76.06 -52.92
CA SER A 34 -55.44 -76.45 -52.37
C SER A 34 -55.35 -76.23 -50.86
N ASP A 35 -54.67 -77.14 -50.17
CA ASP A 35 -54.44 -77.06 -48.72
C ASP A 35 -53.83 -75.71 -48.32
N GLN A 36 -52.85 -75.21 -49.10
CA GLN A 36 -52.20 -73.94 -48.83
C GLN A 36 -53.17 -72.76 -48.85
N THR A 37 -54.14 -72.75 -49.78
CA THR A 37 -55.13 -71.68 -49.87
C THR A 37 -56.08 -71.71 -48.68
N LEU A 38 -56.50 -72.90 -48.24
CA LEU A 38 -57.35 -73.07 -47.06
C LEU A 38 -56.60 -72.68 -45.77
N TYR A 39 -55.32 -72.99 -45.64
CA TYR A 39 -54.49 -72.52 -44.52
C TYR A 39 -54.32 -71.00 -44.51
N ASN A 40 -54.14 -70.36 -45.67
CA ASN A 40 -54.04 -68.90 -45.76
C ASN A 40 -55.35 -68.21 -45.37
N TRP A 41 -56.50 -68.70 -45.84
CA TRP A 41 -57.81 -68.18 -45.43
C TRP A 41 -58.06 -68.35 -43.93
N ARG A 42 -57.56 -69.46 -43.36
CA ARG A 42 -57.62 -69.72 -41.92
C ARG A 42 -56.80 -68.69 -41.12
N THR A 43 -55.61 -68.35 -41.59
CA THR A 43 -54.73 -67.37 -40.93
C THR A 43 -55.28 -65.96 -41.04
N GLN A 44 -55.79 -65.58 -42.21
CA GLN A 44 -56.41 -64.27 -42.43
C GLN A 44 -57.67 -64.08 -41.57
N ALA A 45 -58.53 -65.11 -41.47
CA ALA A 45 -59.68 -65.08 -40.57
C ALA A 45 -59.29 -64.95 -39.09
N ARG A 46 -58.10 -65.45 -38.69
CA ARG A 46 -57.56 -65.31 -37.34
C ARG A 46 -57.06 -63.90 -37.04
N GLU A 47 -56.43 -63.24 -38.01
CA GLU A 47 -55.99 -61.83 -37.89
C GLU A 47 -57.19 -60.87 -37.84
N GLU A 48 -58.28 -61.21 -38.52
CA GLU A 48 -59.55 -60.47 -38.48
C GLU A 48 -60.42 -60.80 -37.25
N GLY A 49 -59.93 -61.63 -36.31
CA GLY A 49 -60.60 -61.92 -35.05
C GLY A 49 -61.77 -62.90 -35.13
N ARG A 50 -61.95 -63.64 -36.24
CA ARG A 50 -63.00 -64.66 -36.38
C ARG A 50 -62.56 -66.00 -35.76
N PRO A 51 -63.41 -66.68 -34.98
CA PRO A 51 -63.03 -67.93 -34.31
C PRO A 51 -62.93 -69.08 -35.32
N VAL A 52 -61.73 -69.65 -35.48
CA VAL A 52 -61.49 -70.83 -36.33
C VAL A 52 -61.12 -72.05 -35.48
N PRO A 53 -61.79 -73.21 -35.62
CA PRO A 53 -61.48 -74.39 -34.81
C PRO A 53 -60.21 -75.11 -35.27
N GLY A 54 -59.44 -75.60 -34.30
CA GLY A 54 -58.31 -76.51 -34.56
C GLY A 54 -56.92 -75.90 -34.34
N SER A 55 -56.62 -75.45 -33.13
CA SER A 55 -55.38 -75.80 -32.41
C SER A 55 -55.57 -75.43 -30.94
N LYS A 56 -55.22 -76.33 -30.01
CA LYS A 56 -55.32 -76.11 -28.56
C LYS A 56 -54.51 -74.86 -28.16
N ALA A 57 -55.17 -73.72 -27.97
CA ALA A 57 -54.51 -72.49 -27.54
C ALA A 57 -54.14 -72.59 -26.06
N ARG A 58 -52.83 -72.51 -25.75
CA ARG A 58 -52.34 -72.30 -24.38
C ARG A 58 -52.58 -70.84 -23.99
N SER A 59 -52.91 -70.58 -22.72
CA SER A 59 -53.39 -69.30 -22.19
C SER A 59 -52.46 -68.08 -22.41
N GLU A 60 -51.24 -68.25 -22.87
CA GLU A 60 -50.26 -67.18 -23.05
C GLU A 60 -50.42 -66.38 -24.36
N GLN A 61 -51.24 -66.83 -25.32
CA GLN A 61 -51.44 -66.13 -26.61
C GLN A 61 -52.53 -65.06 -26.62
N TRP A 62 -53.16 -64.77 -25.47
CA TRP A 62 -54.18 -63.71 -25.37
C TRP A 62 -53.51 -62.34 -25.20
N SER A 63 -53.90 -61.36 -26.03
CA SER A 63 -53.42 -59.97 -25.92
C SER A 63 -53.86 -59.34 -24.59
N ALA A 64 -53.17 -58.30 -24.13
CA ALA A 64 -53.53 -57.61 -22.88
C ALA A 64 -54.97 -57.06 -22.91
N GLU A 65 -55.42 -56.59 -24.09
CA GLU A 65 -56.80 -56.13 -24.32
C GLU A 65 -57.81 -57.27 -24.28
N ALA A 66 -57.50 -58.43 -24.90
CA ALA A 66 -58.38 -59.60 -24.87
C ALA A 66 -58.51 -60.18 -23.45
N LYS A 67 -57.40 -60.26 -22.70
CA LYS A 67 -57.41 -60.68 -21.29
C LYS A 67 -58.25 -59.74 -20.42
N LEU A 68 -58.15 -58.42 -20.64
CA LEU A 68 -58.94 -57.42 -19.92
C LEU A 68 -60.42 -57.50 -20.27
N ALA A 69 -60.77 -57.66 -21.56
CA ALA A 69 -62.16 -57.81 -22.00
C ALA A 69 -62.81 -59.05 -21.38
N THR A 70 -62.10 -60.18 -21.34
CA THR A 70 -62.59 -61.40 -20.66
C THR A 70 -62.79 -61.20 -19.17
N VAL A 71 -61.89 -60.50 -18.48
CA VAL A 71 -62.03 -60.17 -17.05
C VAL A 71 -63.24 -59.25 -16.80
N ILE A 72 -63.57 -58.34 -17.74
CA ILE A 72 -64.73 -57.44 -17.64
C ILE A 72 -66.03 -58.21 -17.90
N GLU A 73 -66.12 -58.99 -18.97
CA GLU A 73 -67.31 -59.78 -19.33
C GLU A 73 -67.68 -60.80 -18.26
N THR A 74 -66.67 -61.36 -17.57
CA THR A 74 -66.87 -62.36 -16.52
C THR A 74 -67.05 -61.76 -15.13
N ALA A 75 -66.99 -60.43 -14.98
CA ALA A 75 -67.05 -59.76 -13.68
C ALA A 75 -68.40 -59.87 -12.96
N THR A 76 -69.49 -60.06 -13.72
CA THR A 76 -70.88 -60.14 -13.22
C THR A 76 -71.45 -61.55 -13.23
N LEU A 77 -70.69 -62.55 -13.67
CA LEU A 77 -71.13 -63.94 -13.77
C LEU A 77 -70.97 -64.65 -12.42
N SER A 78 -71.93 -65.51 -12.07
CA SER A 78 -71.82 -66.44 -10.93
C SER A 78 -70.75 -67.51 -11.19
N GLU A 79 -70.31 -68.27 -10.17
CA GLU A 79 -69.27 -69.30 -10.35
C GLU A 79 -69.68 -70.41 -11.33
N GLU A 80 -70.97 -70.70 -11.41
CA GLU A 80 -71.56 -71.67 -12.34
C GLU A 80 -71.52 -71.15 -13.78
N GLU A 81 -71.93 -69.89 -13.99
CA GLU A 81 -71.90 -69.20 -15.29
C GLU A 81 -70.47 -68.92 -15.77
N LEU A 82 -69.55 -68.58 -14.86
CA LEU A 82 -68.12 -68.43 -15.13
C LEU A 82 -67.52 -69.74 -15.63
N SER A 83 -67.88 -70.85 -15.00
CA SER A 83 -67.42 -72.19 -15.38
C SER A 83 -67.97 -72.61 -16.75
N GLN A 84 -69.20 -72.24 -17.07
CA GLN A 84 -69.80 -72.47 -18.39
C GLN A 84 -69.16 -71.60 -19.48
N TYR A 85 -68.98 -70.31 -19.22
CA TYR A 85 -68.29 -69.37 -20.12
C TYR A 85 -66.83 -69.80 -20.38
N CYS A 86 -66.12 -70.24 -19.33
CA CYS A 86 -64.76 -70.78 -19.44
C CYS A 86 -64.72 -72.04 -20.32
N ARG A 87 -65.71 -72.94 -20.23
CA ARG A 87 -65.81 -74.14 -21.08
C ARG A 87 -66.06 -73.78 -22.55
N GLU A 88 -66.91 -72.79 -22.83
CA GLU A 88 -67.19 -72.33 -24.20
C GLU A 88 -65.99 -71.61 -24.84
N LYS A 89 -65.23 -70.84 -24.05
CA LYS A 89 -64.08 -70.06 -24.54
C LYS A 89 -62.74 -70.80 -24.42
N GLY A 90 -62.72 -72.03 -23.88
CA GLY A 90 -61.51 -72.85 -23.74
C GLY A 90 -60.53 -72.32 -22.68
N LEU A 91 -61.03 -71.67 -21.64
CA LEU A 91 -60.26 -71.10 -20.52
C LEU A 91 -60.54 -71.89 -19.23
N TYR A 92 -59.63 -71.77 -18.26
CA TYR A 92 -59.87 -72.27 -16.90
C TYR A 92 -60.28 -71.11 -15.98
N PRO A 93 -61.25 -71.29 -15.06
CA PRO A 93 -61.66 -70.25 -14.12
C PRO A 93 -60.49 -69.62 -13.33
N GLU A 94 -59.47 -70.42 -12.99
CA GLU A 94 -58.25 -69.96 -12.32
C GLU A 94 -57.43 -68.98 -13.17
N GLN A 95 -57.44 -69.12 -14.50
CA GLN A 95 -56.71 -68.23 -15.41
C GLN A 95 -57.35 -66.84 -15.46
N VAL A 96 -58.70 -66.79 -15.49
CA VAL A 96 -59.45 -65.54 -15.46
C VAL A 96 -59.27 -64.83 -14.11
N ARG A 97 -59.27 -65.58 -12.99
CA ARG A 97 -58.94 -65.04 -11.66
C ARG A 97 -57.52 -64.49 -11.60
N ARG A 98 -56.54 -65.22 -12.13
CA ARG A 98 -55.15 -64.79 -12.19
C ARG A 98 -54.97 -63.51 -13.03
N TRP A 99 -55.63 -63.40 -14.18
CA TRP A 99 -55.57 -62.18 -14.99
C TRP A 99 -56.23 -60.99 -14.30
N LYS A 100 -57.33 -61.22 -13.57
CA LYS A 100 -57.96 -60.19 -12.74
C LYS A 100 -57.00 -59.69 -11.66
N GLU A 101 -56.30 -60.59 -10.98
CA GLU A 101 -55.30 -60.23 -9.97
C GLU A 101 -54.09 -59.51 -10.57
N GLU A 102 -53.55 -60.00 -11.69
CA GLU A 102 -52.41 -59.39 -12.39
C GLU A 102 -52.77 -57.97 -12.91
N SER A 103 -53.99 -57.77 -13.44
CA SER A 103 -54.49 -56.45 -13.83
C SER A 103 -54.56 -55.51 -12.62
N LEU A 104 -55.16 -55.94 -11.51
CA LEU A 104 -55.27 -55.15 -10.29
C LEU A 104 -53.88 -54.79 -9.71
N GLN A 105 -52.93 -55.72 -9.70
CA GLN A 105 -51.55 -55.47 -9.27
C GLN A 105 -50.80 -54.53 -10.23
N GLY A 106 -51.04 -54.61 -11.54
CA GLY A 106 -50.47 -53.70 -12.53
C GLY A 106 -50.90 -52.25 -12.31
N PHE A 107 -52.19 -52.03 -12.02
CA PHE A 107 -52.71 -50.70 -11.65
C PHE A 107 -52.10 -50.19 -10.34
N GLN A 108 -51.91 -51.06 -9.34
CA GLN A 108 -51.27 -50.69 -8.07
C GLN A 108 -49.77 -50.34 -8.25
N ARG A 109 -49.00 -51.15 -8.98
CA ARG A 109 -47.58 -50.89 -9.27
C ARG A 109 -47.36 -49.63 -10.10
N SER A 110 -48.25 -49.34 -11.06
CA SER A 110 -48.21 -48.10 -11.83
C SER A 110 -48.42 -46.87 -10.93
N ALA A 111 -49.44 -46.91 -10.06
CA ALA A 111 -49.72 -45.86 -9.09
C ALA A 111 -48.56 -45.66 -8.09
N GLU A 112 -47.93 -46.73 -7.62
CA GLU A 112 -46.75 -46.66 -6.74
C GLU A 112 -45.54 -46.06 -7.44
N ARG A 113 -45.29 -46.43 -8.71
CA ARG A 113 -44.19 -45.90 -9.52
C ARG A 113 -44.38 -44.41 -9.83
N GLU A 114 -45.59 -43.99 -10.16
CA GLU A 114 -45.93 -42.56 -10.32
C GLU A 114 -45.76 -41.78 -9.02
N LYS A 115 -46.16 -42.37 -7.88
CA LYS A 115 -45.98 -41.76 -6.55
C LYS A 115 -44.50 -41.61 -6.19
N GLN A 116 -43.66 -42.59 -6.52
CA GLN A 116 -42.21 -42.50 -6.35
C GLN A 116 -41.57 -41.45 -7.26
N LEU A 117 -41.96 -41.40 -8.54
CA LEU A 117 -41.49 -40.38 -9.50
C LEU A 117 -41.88 -38.97 -9.05
N ARG A 118 -43.12 -38.77 -8.57
CA ARG A 118 -43.56 -37.49 -8.00
C ARG A 118 -42.75 -37.09 -6.77
N LYS A 119 -42.50 -38.03 -5.84
CA LYS A 119 -41.66 -37.76 -4.66
C LYS A 119 -40.23 -37.38 -5.05
N LYS A 120 -39.63 -38.09 -6.02
CA LYS A 120 -38.27 -37.79 -6.52
C LYS A 120 -38.22 -36.41 -7.20
N SER A 121 -39.16 -36.12 -8.10
CA SER A 121 -39.27 -34.81 -8.75
C SER A 121 -39.42 -33.65 -7.75
N GLN A 122 -40.24 -33.83 -6.70
CA GLN A 122 -40.37 -32.84 -5.63
C GLN A 122 -39.06 -32.67 -4.82
N ALA A 123 -38.32 -33.75 -4.56
CA ALA A 123 -37.02 -33.68 -3.88
C ALA A 123 -35.98 -32.95 -4.74
N ASP A 124 -35.92 -33.27 -6.04
CA ASP A 124 -35.02 -32.64 -6.99
C ASP A 124 -35.33 -31.15 -7.15
N GLN A 125 -36.60 -30.76 -7.25
CA GLN A 125 -37.02 -29.35 -7.26
C GLN A 125 -36.62 -28.59 -5.99
N LYS A 126 -36.71 -29.23 -4.81
CA LYS A 126 -36.25 -28.64 -3.55
C LYS A 126 -34.74 -28.46 -3.55
N GLN A 127 -33.99 -29.42 -4.08
CA GLN A 127 -32.54 -29.37 -4.16
C GLN A 127 -32.06 -28.30 -5.16
N ILE A 128 -32.68 -28.18 -6.33
CA ILE A 128 -32.39 -27.12 -7.30
C ILE A 128 -32.61 -25.74 -6.66
N LYS A 129 -33.76 -25.53 -6.00
CA LYS A 129 -34.04 -24.26 -5.29
C LYS A 129 -33.01 -23.97 -4.19
N LYS A 130 -32.49 -24.99 -3.51
CA LYS A 130 -31.43 -24.84 -2.50
C LYS A 130 -30.11 -24.44 -3.15
N LEU A 131 -29.68 -25.14 -4.20
CA LEU A 131 -28.46 -24.85 -4.95
C LEU A 131 -28.49 -23.46 -5.59
N GLU A 132 -29.60 -23.04 -6.17
CA GLU A 132 -29.78 -21.69 -6.72
C GLU A 132 -29.67 -20.60 -5.64
N ARG A 133 -30.11 -20.87 -4.41
CA ARG A 133 -29.94 -19.93 -3.28
C ARG A 133 -28.47 -19.86 -2.85
N GLU A 134 -27.80 -21.00 -2.77
CA GLU A 134 -26.37 -21.05 -2.43
C GLU A 134 -25.50 -20.38 -3.50
N LEU A 135 -25.81 -20.60 -4.78
CA LEU A 135 -25.11 -19.98 -5.91
C LEU A 135 -25.27 -18.46 -5.88
N ARG A 136 -26.50 -17.95 -5.73
CA ARG A 136 -26.75 -16.50 -5.56
C ARG A 136 -26.02 -15.91 -4.35
N HIS A 137 -25.93 -16.65 -3.25
CA HIS A 137 -25.19 -16.20 -2.07
C HIS A 137 -23.68 -16.11 -2.34
N LYS A 138 -23.11 -17.12 -3.00
CA LYS A 138 -21.69 -17.17 -3.38
C LYS A 138 -21.33 -16.10 -4.41
N GLU A 139 -22.15 -15.91 -5.45
CA GLU A 139 -21.96 -14.85 -6.44
C GLU A 139 -21.98 -13.46 -5.82
N LYS A 140 -22.91 -13.22 -4.89
CA LYS A 140 -22.98 -11.94 -4.15
C LYS A 140 -21.74 -11.71 -3.28
N ALA A 141 -21.25 -12.76 -2.61
CA ALA A 141 -20.02 -12.67 -1.83
C ALA A 141 -18.80 -12.41 -2.72
N LEU A 142 -18.73 -13.06 -3.89
CA LEU A 142 -17.65 -12.88 -4.84
C LEU A 142 -17.63 -11.45 -5.42
N ALA A 143 -18.79 -10.92 -5.80
CA ALA A 143 -18.94 -9.53 -6.24
C ALA A 143 -18.50 -8.52 -5.17
N GLU A 144 -18.89 -8.73 -3.90
CA GLU A 144 -18.44 -7.92 -2.77
C GLU A 144 -16.92 -7.97 -2.61
N THR A 145 -16.30 -9.15 -2.69
CA THR A 145 -14.83 -9.27 -2.59
C THR A 145 -14.09 -8.62 -3.75
N ALA A 146 -14.57 -8.77 -4.99
CA ALA A 146 -13.96 -8.17 -6.17
C ALA A 146 -13.99 -6.63 -6.09
N ALA A 147 -15.15 -6.07 -5.71
CA ALA A 147 -15.31 -4.64 -5.53
C ALA A 147 -14.39 -4.07 -4.43
N LEU A 148 -14.25 -4.78 -3.30
CA LEU A 148 -13.38 -4.36 -2.20
C LEU A 148 -11.88 -4.46 -2.54
N LEU A 149 -11.45 -5.39 -3.40
CA LEU A 149 -10.04 -5.51 -3.81
C LEU A 149 -9.59 -4.41 -4.79
N VAL A 150 -10.49 -3.95 -5.66
CA VAL A 150 -10.19 -2.90 -6.65
C VAL A 150 -10.13 -1.51 -6.01
N LEU A 151 -10.98 -1.27 -5.01
CA LEU A 151 -11.15 0.04 -4.39
C LEU A 151 -9.87 0.61 -3.73
N PRO A 152 -9.06 -0.11 -2.93
CA PRO A 152 -7.87 0.46 -2.29
C PRO A 152 -6.79 0.85 -3.29
N LYS A 153 -6.68 0.16 -4.44
CA LYS A 153 -5.77 0.56 -5.52
C LYS A 153 -6.15 1.91 -6.11
N LYS A 154 -7.45 2.18 -6.27
CA LYS A 154 -7.96 3.46 -6.78
C LYS A 154 -7.96 4.55 -5.70
N ALA A 155 -8.33 4.22 -4.47
CA ALA A 155 -8.46 5.15 -3.36
C ALA A 155 -7.12 5.59 -2.76
N GLY A 156 -6.11 4.71 -2.76
CA GLY A 156 -4.74 5.04 -2.33
C GLY A 156 -4.13 6.19 -3.14
N CYS A 157 -4.43 6.25 -4.45
CA CYS A 157 -4.03 7.36 -5.31
C CYS A 157 -4.77 8.67 -4.99
N ALA A 158 -6.02 8.60 -4.51
CA ALA A 158 -6.87 9.78 -4.31
C ALA A 158 -6.67 10.47 -2.96
N LEU A 159 -6.32 9.72 -1.90
CA LEU A 159 -6.24 10.26 -0.52
C LEU A 159 -4.82 10.26 0.07
N GLY A 160 -3.88 9.48 -0.46
CA GLY A 160 -2.52 9.32 0.08
C GLY A 160 -2.48 8.83 1.54
N GLU A 161 -1.33 8.95 2.20
CA GLU A 161 -1.17 8.66 3.64
C GLU A 161 -1.88 9.74 4.48
N ARG A 162 -3.12 9.46 4.91
CA ARG A 162 -3.90 10.43 5.69
C ARG A 162 -3.37 10.57 7.11
N GLN A 163 -2.92 11.77 7.45
CA GLN A 163 -2.72 12.19 8.83
C GLN A 163 -4.01 12.74 9.44
N ARG A 164 -4.24 12.43 10.72
CA ARG A 164 -5.41 12.90 11.48
C ARG A 164 -5.42 14.43 11.52
N GLY A 165 -6.51 15.05 11.06
CA GLY A 165 -6.69 16.52 11.08
C GLY A 165 -6.56 17.21 9.73
N ARG A 166 -5.98 16.56 8.71
CA ARG A 166 -5.83 17.12 7.35
C ARG A 166 -7.18 17.57 6.76
N LEU A 167 -7.19 18.78 6.22
CA LEU A 167 -8.31 19.30 5.43
C LEU A 167 -8.39 18.51 4.13
N THR A 168 -9.56 17.97 3.77
CA THR A 168 -9.75 17.25 2.50
C THR A 168 -10.58 18.13 1.57
N PRO A 169 -9.97 18.69 0.50
CA PRO A 169 -10.65 19.52 -0.49
C PRO A 169 -11.84 18.81 -1.16
N VAL A 170 -12.78 19.58 -1.70
CA VAL A 170 -13.97 19.06 -2.41
C VAL A 170 -13.61 18.11 -3.57
N PRO A 171 -12.59 18.38 -4.41
CA PRO A 171 -12.20 17.47 -5.49
C PRO A 171 -11.81 16.07 -4.98
N GLU A 172 -10.96 15.99 -3.95
CA GLU A 172 -10.54 14.71 -3.35
C GLU A 172 -11.73 13.96 -2.73
N ARG A 173 -12.67 14.69 -2.09
CA ARG A 173 -13.90 14.08 -1.55
C ARG A 173 -14.77 13.50 -2.65
N ARG A 174 -14.90 14.19 -3.78
CA ARG A 174 -15.71 13.76 -4.92
C ARG A 174 -15.18 12.46 -5.50
N ILE A 175 -13.89 12.40 -5.80
CA ILE A 175 -13.22 11.17 -6.26
C ILE A 175 -13.45 10.02 -5.28
N THR A 176 -13.27 10.27 -3.98
CA THR A 176 -13.45 9.22 -2.95
C THR A 176 -14.89 8.71 -2.90
N ILE A 177 -15.88 9.61 -2.97
CA ILE A 177 -17.30 9.25 -2.95
C ILE A 177 -17.67 8.47 -4.20
N ASP A 178 -17.21 8.91 -5.37
CA ASP A 178 -17.49 8.26 -6.65
C ASP A 178 -16.97 6.81 -6.64
N LEU A 179 -15.75 6.59 -6.12
CA LEU A 179 -15.17 5.25 -5.94
C LEU A 179 -15.97 4.38 -4.96
N ILE A 180 -16.47 4.95 -3.86
CA ILE A 180 -17.31 4.21 -2.90
C ILE A 180 -18.67 3.86 -3.51
N GLN A 181 -19.24 4.75 -4.33
CA GLN A 181 -20.49 4.49 -5.05
C GLN A 181 -20.31 3.42 -6.13
N GLU A 182 -19.18 3.45 -6.86
CA GLU A 182 -18.79 2.42 -7.84
C GLU A 182 -18.67 1.05 -7.16
N ALA A 183 -18.00 0.96 -6.01
CA ALA A 183 -17.91 -0.30 -5.27
C ALA A 183 -19.27 -0.77 -4.73
N LYS A 184 -20.13 0.16 -4.30
CA LYS A 184 -21.49 -0.16 -3.85
C LYS A 184 -22.36 -0.68 -4.99
N SER A 185 -22.30 -0.06 -6.18
CA SER A 185 -23.04 -0.54 -7.36
C SER A 185 -22.51 -1.88 -7.85
N ALA A 186 -21.21 -2.14 -7.69
CA ALA A 186 -20.59 -3.44 -7.94
C ALA A 186 -20.93 -4.53 -6.89
N GLY A 187 -21.72 -4.21 -5.86
CA GLY A 187 -22.25 -5.18 -4.90
C GLY A 187 -21.61 -5.16 -3.50
N ALA A 188 -20.63 -4.29 -3.24
CA ALA A 188 -20.03 -4.16 -1.91
C ALA A 188 -20.98 -3.50 -0.90
N ARG A 189 -20.94 -3.96 0.36
CA ARG A 189 -21.63 -3.26 1.45
C ARG A 189 -20.97 -1.90 1.68
N LEU A 190 -21.79 -0.86 1.78
CA LEU A 190 -21.32 0.53 1.95
C LEU A 190 -20.31 0.70 3.10
N PHE A 191 -20.55 0.07 4.26
CA PHE A 191 -19.63 0.16 5.40
C PHE A 191 -18.24 -0.42 5.10
N ARG A 192 -18.18 -1.54 4.36
CA ARG A 192 -16.92 -2.18 3.96
C ARG A 192 -16.19 -1.32 2.92
N ALA A 193 -16.91 -0.82 1.91
CA ALA A 193 -16.35 0.08 0.91
C ALA A 193 -15.79 1.38 1.53
N CYS A 194 -16.48 1.96 2.52
CA CYS A 194 -15.95 3.10 3.27
C CYS A 194 -14.67 2.75 4.05
N GLY A 195 -14.65 1.58 4.72
CA GLY A 195 -13.48 1.11 5.48
C GLY A 195 -12.25 0.96 4.60
N GLU A 196 -12.38 0.33 3.44
CA GLU A 196 -11.31 0.17 2.46
C GLU A 196 -10.88 1.51 1.83
N ALA A 197 -11.78 2.49 1.71
CA ALA A 197 -11.43 3.85 1.29
C ALA A 197 -10.73 4.68 2.40
N GLY A 198 -10.50 4.11 3.58
CA GLY A 198 -9.88 4.80 4.70
C GLY A 198 -10.78 5.86 5.36
N ILE A 199 -12.11 5.77 5.19
CA ILE A 199 -13.08 6.70 5.82
C ILE A 199 -14.16 5.96 6.61
N GLY A 200 -14.54 6.48 7.77
CA GLY A 200 -15.68 5.93 8.51
C GLY A 200 -17.03 6.21 7.83
N LEU A 201 -18.03 5.35 8.05
CA LEU A 201 -19.39 5.52 7.51
C LEU A 201 -20.02 6.88 7.89
N ARG A 202 -19.75 7.38 9.10
CA ARG A 202 -20.20 8.71 9.55
C ARG A 202 -19.57 9.84 8.71
N THR A 203 -18.31 9.67 8.33
CA THR A 203 -17.58 10.63 7.48
C THR A 203 -18.15 10.63 6.08
N TYR A 204 -18.42 9.45 5.50
CA TYR A 204 -19.09 9.33 4.20
C TYR A 204 -20.45 10.07 4.20
N ARG A 205 -21.32 9.79 5.18
CA ARG A 205 -22.63 10.47 5.32
C ARG A 205 -22.53 11.98 5.57
N ARG A 206 -21.40 12.46 6.09
CA ARG A 206 -21.14 13.89 6.26
C ARG A 206 -20.66 14.52 4.96
N TRP A 207 -19.84 13.82 4.18
CA TRP A 207 -19.32 14.29 2.90
C TRP A 207 -20.35 14.18 1.78
N PHE A 208 -21.28 13.23 1.84
CA PHE A 208 -22.30 12.99 0.83
C PHE A 208 -23.70 13.08 1.45
N ARG A 209 -24.46 14.14 1.12
CA ARG A 209 -25.85 14.35 1.53
C ARG A 209 -26.68 14.80 0.35
N GLU A 210 -27.94 14.34 0.28
CA GLU A 210 -28.92 14.79 -0.73
C GLU A 210 -28.38 14.71 -2.18
N GLY A 211 -27.60 13.66 -2.47
CA GLY A 211 -27.02 13.48 -3.81
C GLY A 211 -25.81 14.37 -4.13
N SER A 212 -25.35 15.20 -3.19
CA SER A 212 -24.27 16.16 -3.42
C SER A 212 -23.08 15.99 -2.46
N VAL A 213 -21.89 16.30 -2.98
CA VAL A 213 -20.64 16.31 -2.21
C VAL A 213 -20.51 17.64 -1.48
N GLN A 214 -20.42 17.59 -0.15
CA GLN A 214 -20.39 18.75 0.73
C GLN A 214 -18.95 19.25 0.93
N SER A 215 -18.79 20.59 0.99
CA SER A 215 -17.54 21.26 1.33
C SER A 215 -17.11 21.02 2.79
N ASP A 216 -15.84 21.29 3.10
CA ASP A 216 -15.42 21.33 4.50
C ASP A 216 -15.94 22.62 5.13
N LYS A 217 -16.79 22.51 6.15
CA LYS A 217 -17.33 23.67 6.87
C LYS A 217 -16.42 24.15 8.01
N ARG A 218 -15.27 23.50 8.26
CA ARG A 218 -14.31 23.96 9.27
C ARG A 218 -13.79 25.41 9.05
N PRO A 219 -13.59 25.90 7.81
CA PRO A 219 -13.22 27.30 7.56
C PRO A 219 -14.38 28.26 7.84
N GLU A 220 -15.62 27.84 7.58
CA GLU A 220 -16.84 28.63 7.77
C GLU A 220 -17.41 28.55 9.19
N ALA A 221 -16.81 27.73 10.06
CA ALA A 221 -17.27 27.54 11.42
C ALA A 221 -17.08 28.83 12.21
N VAL A 222 -18.18 29.48 12.57
CA VAL A 222 -18.20 30.60 13.50
C VAL A 222 -17.75 30.08 14.86
N ARG A 223 -16.51 30.43 15.25
CA ARG A 223 -15.96 30.08 16.56
C ARG A 223 -16.27 31.23 17.53
N PRO A 224 -16.75 30.94 18.75
CA PRO A 224 -16.90 31.99 19.76
C PRO A 224 -15.53 32.62 20.02
N SER A 225 -15.50 33.94 20.23
CA SER A 225 -14.26 34.60 20.64
C SER A 225 -13.79 34.02 21.98
N PRO A 226 -12.49 33.73 22.14
CA PRO A 226 -11.95 33.26 23.40
C PRO A 226 -12.26 34.25 24.54
N ALA A 227 -12.63 33.75 25.72
CA ALA A 227 -12.96 34.60 26.88
C ALA A 227 -11.78 35.46 27.38
N ASN A 228 -10.55 35.05 27.07
CA ASN A 228 -9.31 35.75 27.42
C ASN A 228 -8.82 36.72 26.33
N ARG A 229 -9.65 37.01 25.32
CA ARG A 229 -9.32 37.99 24.28
C ARG A 229 -9.44 39.39 24.88
N LEU A 230 -8.35 40.15 24.85
CA LEU A 230 -8.34 41.56 25.28
C LEU A 230 -9.44 42.34 24.54
N SER A 231 -10.19 43.13 25.30
CA SER A 231 -11.21 44.04 24.77
C SER A 231 -10.55 45.13 23.90
N GLU A 232 -11.35 45.81 23.09
CA GLU A 232 -10.82 46.91 22.29
C GLU A 232 -10.36 48.08 23.17
N GLU A 233 -11.03 48.33 24.29
CA GLU A 233 -10.63 49.34 25.29
C GLU A 233 -9.27 49.02 25.92
N GLU A 234 -9.03 47.76 26.31
CA GLU A 234 -7.75 47.31 26.85
C GLU A 234 -6.62 47.45 25.82
N ARG A 235 -6.91 47.15 24.55
CA ARG A 235 -5.96 47.32 23.44
C ARG A 235 -5.60 48.78 23.22
N GLN A 236 -6.59 49.67 23.21
CA GLN A 236 -6.36 51.11 23.10
C GLN A 236 -5.55 51.64 24.29
N ARG A 237 -5.79 51.13 25.51
CA ARG A 237 -5.01 51.49 26.70
C ARG A 237 -3.54 51.04 26.60
N ILE A 238 -3.28 49.87 26.02
CA ILE A 238 -1.90 49.42 25.75
C ILE A 238 -1.22 50.32 24.72
N LEU A 239 -1.92 50.67 23.63
CA LEU A 239 -1.40 51.57 22.60
C LEU A 239 -1.12 52.97 23.15
N SER A 240 -2.03 53.56 23.92
CA SER A 240 -1.82 54.89 24.51
C SER A 240 -0.66 54.89 25.50
N THR A 241 -0.49 53.82 26.27
CA THR A 241 0.64 53.65 27.20
C THR A 241 1.96 53.56 26.44
N CYS A 242 2.03 52.72 25.39
CA CYS A 242 3.24 52.57 24.58
C CYS A 242 3.62 53.87 23.84
N ASN A 243 2.63 54.64 23.37
CA ASN A 243 2.84 55.90 22.65
C ASN A 243 2.95 57.12 23.59
N SER A 244 2.95 56.93 24.90
CA SER A 244 3.19 58.03 25.85
C SER A 244 4.65 58.49 25.78
N ALA A 245 4.91 59.78 26.03
CA ALA A 245 6.26 60.36 25.96
C ALA A 245 7.31 59.61 26.81
N ARG A 246 6.87 58.94 27.88
CA ARG A 246 7.72 58.13 28.76
C ARG A 246 8.14 56.79 28.13
N TYR A 247 7.29 56.19 27.30
CA TYR A 247 7.45 54.81 26.84
C TYR A 247 7.61 54.68 25.30
N GLU A 248 7.35 55.74 24.53
CA GLU A 248 7.44 55.78 23.06
C GLU A 248 8.78 55.24 22.53
N SER A 249 9.86 55.58 23.24
CA SER A 249 11.22 55.17 22.89
C SER A 249 11.71 53.95 23.70
N LEU A 250 10.84 53.13 24.29
CA LEU A 250 11.21 51.89 25.01
C LEU A 250 10.57 50.63 24.37
N PRO A 251 11.23 49.47 24.39
CA PRO A 251 10.63 48.21 23.93
C PRO A 251 9.62 47.68 24.98
N PRO A 252 8.61 46.88 24.57
CA PRO A 252 7.68 46.23 25.50
C PRO A 252 8.33 45.44 26.64
N SER A 253 9.52 44.87 26.42
CA SER A 253 10.31 44.18 27.44
C SER A 253 10.79 45.09 28.58
N GLN A 254 10.78 46.40 28.40
CA GLN A 254 11.08 47.38 29.45
C GLN A 254 9.80 48.04 29.96
N ILE A 255 8.83 48.32 29.07
CA ILE A 255 7.55 48.95 29.45
C ILE A 255 6.77 48.07 30.43
N VAL A 256 6.65 46.77 30.17
CA VAL A 256 5.84 45.87 31.01
C VAL A 256 6.39 45.77 32.44
N PRO A 257 7.70 45.53 32.67
CA PRO A 257 8.27 45.58 34.01
C PRO A 257 8.08 46.95 34.70
N SER A 258 8.32 48.07 33.99
CA SER A 258 8.15 49.41 34.60
C SER A 258 6.71 49.70 35.03
N LEU A 259 5.70 49.21 34.28
CA LEU A 259 4.31 49.29 34.71
C LEU A 259 4.04 48.40 35.92
N MET A 260 4.62 47.20 35.96
CA MET A 260 4.48 46.28 37.09
C MET A 260 5.11 46.85 38.38
N ASP A 261 6.25 47.53 38.28
CA ASP A 261 6.90 48.23 39.39
C ASP A 261 5.99 49.34 39.98
N GLU A 262 5.10 49.90 39.16
CA GLU A 262 4.09 50.89 39.55
C GLU A 262 2.76 50.25 40.01
N GLY A 263 2.70 48.92 40.09
CA GLY A 263 1.50 48.18 40.45
C GLY A 263 0.43 48.11 39.35
N LEU A 264 0.78 48.45 38.11
CA LEU A 264 -0.13 48.44 36.96
C LEU A 264 0.17 47.25 36.04
N TYR A 265 -0.84 46.44 35.76
CA TYR A 265 -0.73 45.34 34.80
C TYR A 265 -1.82 45.45 33.73
N LEU A 266 -1.39 45.59 32.47
CA LEU A 266 -2.29 45.68 31.31
C LEU A 266 -2.40 44.34 30.56
N ALA A 267 -1.25 43.74 30.22
CA ALA A 267 -1.17 42.44 29.53
C ALA A 267 0.27 41.91 29.52
N SER A 268 0.46 40.68 29.02
CA SER A 268 1.79 40.08 28.82
C SER A 268 2.62 40.82 27.76
N GLU A 269 3.95 40.73 27.84
CA GLU A 269 4.88 41.26 26.82
C GLU A 269 4.53 40.81 25.40
N SER A 270 4.21 39.52 25.24
CA SER A 270 3.79 38.95 23.95
C SER A 270 2.51 39.59 23.41
N SER A 271 1.61 40.04 24.29
CA SER A 271 0.38 40.74 23.89
C SER A 271 0.68 42.17 23.45
N PHE A 272 1.59 42.87 24.12
CA PHE A 272 2.09 44.19 23.68
C PHE A 272 2.71 44.11 22.30
N TYR A 273 3.66 43.19 22.08
CA TYR A 273 4.28 43.01 20.76
C TYR A 273 3.26 42.70 19.67
N ARG A 274 2.27 41.83 19.94
CA ARG A 274 1.22 41.48 18.97
C ARG A 274 0.33 42.68 18.63
N ILE A 275 -0.02 43.53 19.60
CA ILE A 275 -0.83 44.74 19.39
C ILE A 275 -0.03 45.77 18.58
N LEU A 276 1.20 46.07 19.00
CA LEU A 276 2.08 47.01 18.27
C LEU A 276 2.35 46.55 16.84
N LYS A 277 2.54 45.24 16.62
CA LYS A 277 2.68 44.65 15.28
C LYS A 277 1.43 44.88 14.42
N ALA A 278 0.25 44.66 14.98
CA ALA A 278 -1.02 44.84 14.27
C ALA A 278 -1.25 46.31 13.87
N HIS A 279 -0.70 47.26 14.64
CA HIS A 279 -0.76 48.70 14.36
C HIS A 279 0.49 49.25 13.64
N ASN A 280 1.39 48.39 13.16
CA ASN A 280 2.64 48.78 12.48
C ASN A 280 3.54 49.73 13.29
N GLN A 281 3.55 49.62 14.63
CA GLN A 281 4.36 50.45 15.53
C GLN A 281 5.65 49.76 16.01
N LEU A 282 6.00 48.59 15.44
CA LEU A 282 7.27 47.92 15.71
C LEU A 282 8.33 48.39 14.71
N ASN A 283 9.08 49.41 15.10
CA ASN A 283 10.22 49.89 14.33
C ASN A 283 11.51 49.20 14.79
N HIS A 284 12.34 48.74 13.84
CA HIS A 284 13.67 48.26 14.15
C HIS A 284 14.56 49.44 14.57
N ARG A 285 15.18 49.36 15.75
CA ARG A 285 16.21 50.33 16.17
C ARG A 285 17.53 49.97 15.49
N GLY A 286 17.80 50.62 14.36
CA GLY A 286 19.10 50.54 13.70
C GLY A 286 19.01 50.84 12.21
N GLN A 287 20.10 51.36 11.64
CA GLN A 287 20.29 51.48 10.20
C GLN A 287 20.70 50.12 9.59
N SER A 288 20.00 49.04 9.93
CA SER A 288 20.24 47.76 9.26
C SER A 288 19.68 47.87 7.84
N LEU A 289 20.57 47.95 6.86
CA LEU A 289 20.20 47.86 5.44
C LEU A 289 19.31 46.63 5.23
N ALA A 290 18.28 46.78 4.40
CA ALA A 290 17.46 45.66 3.99
C ALA A 290 18.36 44.53 3.43
N PRO A 291 18.12 43.26 3.79
CA PRO A 291 18.97 42.16 3.34
C PRO A 291 18.99 42.11 1.80
N GLN A 292 20.14 42.43 1.21
CA GLN A 292 20.36 42.28 -0.22
C GLN A 292 20.52 40.80 -0.56
N ARG A 293 20.01 40.38 -1.73
CA ARG A 293 20.22 39.02 -2.24
C ARG A 293 21.71 38.81 -2.48
N SER A 294 22.38 38.09 -1.59
CA SER A 294 23.75 37.62 -1.79
C SER A 294 23.78 36.58 -2.91
N ARG A 295 24.91 36.49 -3.63
CA ARG A 295 25.15 35.41 -4.61
C ARG A 295 24.96 34.04 -3.94
N GLU A 296 24.57 33.04 -4.72
CA GLU A 296 24.49 31.67 -4.25
C GLU A 296 25.90 31.17 -3.90
N ALA A 297 26.01 30.37 -2.83
CA ALA A 297 27.30 29.83 -2.42
C ALA A 297 27.76 28.78 -3.45
N THR A 298 29.05 28.77 -3.79
CA THR A 298 29.59 27.74 -4.67
C THR A 298 29.62 26.41 -3.92
N THR A 299 28.86 25.44 -4.41
CA THR A 299 28.79 24.08 -3.89
C THR A 299 29.98 23.28 -4.40
N HIS A 300 30.73 22.62 -3.51
CA HIS A 300 31.79 21.70 -3.88
C HIS A 300 31.53 20.33 -3.25
N HIS A 301 31.81 19.27 -4.00
CA HIS A 301 31.63 17.88 -3.56
C HIS A 301 32.99 17.19 -3.48
N ALA A 302 33.22 16.47 -2.38
CA ALA A 302 34.37 15.62 -2.17
C ALA A 302 33.92 14.18 -1.95
N SER A 303 34.26 13.32 -2.91
CA SER A 303 34.03 11.88 -2.89
C SER A 303 35.17 11.09 -2.27
N GLY A 304 36.38 11.68 -2.22
CA GLY A 304 37.57 11.08 -1.64
C GLY A 304 38.52 12.09 -1.00
N PRO A 305 39.62 11.61 -0.40
CA PRO A 305 40.65 12.46 0.19
C PRO A 305 41.41 13.24 -0.90
N CYS A 306 41.88 14.43 -0.54
CA CYS A 306 42.63 15.36 -1.38
C CYS A 306 41.87 15.90 -2.61
N GLU A 307 40.54 15.96 -2.54
CA GLU A 307 39.71 16.61 -3.57
C GLU A 307 39.26 18.01 -3.16
N LEU A 308 39.03 18.23 -1.87
CA LEU A 308 38.57 19.50 -1.31
C LEU A 308 39.18 19.74 0.07
N TRP A 309 39.98 20.79 0.19
CA TRP A 309 40.52 21.27 1.46
C TRP A 309 39.83 22.57 1.86
N SER A 310 39.63 22.74 3.16
CA SER A 310 39.22 24.00 3.79
C SER A 310 40.40 24.47 4.64
N TRP A 311 40.70 25.76 4.62
CA TRP A 311 41.76 26.31 5.46
C TRP A 311 41.37 27.66 6.02
N ASP A 312 41.98 27.99 7.15
CA ASP A 312 41.76 29.24 7.87
C ASP A 312 42.91 29.50 8.85
N ILE A 313 42.95 30.72 9.40
CA ILE A 313 43.96 31.18 10.34
C ILE A 313 43.26 31.52 11.67
N THR A 314 43.84 31.06 12.78
CA THR A 314 43.36 31.46 14.11
C THR A 314 44.47 32.04 14.98
N TYR A 315 44.10 32.99 15.82
CA TYR A 315 44.99 33.62 16.78
C TYR A 315 45.20 32.72 18.00
N LEU A 316 46.47 32.52 18.35
CA LEU A 316 46.93 31.94 19.59
C LEU A 316 47.47 33.06 20.47
N ALA A 317 46.85 33.29 21.63
CA ALA A 317 47.32 34.34 22.54
C ALA A 317 48.69 34.00 23.11
N SER A 318 49.60 34.98 23.17
CA SER A 318 50.83 34.89 23.95
C SER A 318 50.54 35.20 25.43
N THR A 319 51.43 34.80 26.33
CA THR A 319 51.44 35.31 27.71
C THR A 319 51.71 36.82 27.78
N VAL A 320 52.28 37.39 26.71
CA VAL A 320 52.47 38.84 26.56
C VAL A 320 51.21 39.47 25.97
N ARG A 321 50.59 40.37 26.72
CA ARG A 321 49.35 41.04 26.31
C ARG A 321 49.53 41.82 25.01
N GLY A 322 48.69 41.55 24.03
CA GLY A 322 48.71 42.21 22.72
C GLY A 322 49.64 41.54 21.69
N GLN A 323 50.40 40.52 22.09
CA GLN A 323 51.15 39.67 21.17
C GLN A 323 50.36 38.39 20.87
N PHE A 324 50.34 38.00 19.60
CA PHE A 324 49.65 36.81 19.13
C PHE A 324 50.56 35.99 18.22
N TYR A 325 50.35 34.68 18.22
CA TYR A 325 50.86 33.78 17.19
C TYR A 325 49.72 33.37 16.28
N TYR A 326 50.05 33.00 15.06
CA TYR A 326 49.10 32.76 13.99
C TYR A 326 49.19 31.31 13.56
N LEU A 327 48.13 30.54 13.85
CA LEU A 327 48.02 29.15 13.49
C LEU A 327 47.28 29.02 12.16
N TYR A 328 48.00 28.55 11.16
CA TYR A 328 47.47 28.17 9.85
C TYR A 328 47.06 26.71 9.91
N MET A 329 45.85 26.36 9.48
CA MET A 329 45.41 24.97 9.42
C MET A 329 44.70 24.67 8.11
N PHE A 330 45.07 23.55 7.49
CA PHE A 330 44.43 22.97 6.32
C PHE A 330 43.75 21.67 6.75
N GLU A 331 42.44 21.58 6.54
CA GLU A 331 41.59 20.43 6.80
C GLU A 331 41.10 19.82 5.48
N ASP A 332 41.24 18.51 5.33
CA ASP A 332 40.59 17.78 4.25
C ASP A 332 39.10 17.59 4.57
N VAL A 333 38.22 18.16 3.74
CA VAL A 333 36.76 18.21 4.03
C VAL A 333 36.12 16.82 4.04
N TYR A 334 36.63 15.90 3.21
CA TYR A 334 36.13 14.53 3.15
C TYR A 334 36.47 13.78 4.43
N SER A 335 37.75 13.69 4.77
CA SER A 335 38.25 12.86 5.87
C SER A 335 38.23 13.56 7.23
N ARG A 336 38.08 14.88 7.28
CA ARG A 336 38.34 15.74 8.46
C ARG A 336 39.80 15.80 8.88
N LYS A 337 40.72 15.19 8.14
CA LYS A 337 42.12 15.14 8.56
C LYS A 337 42.74 16.53 8.47
N ILE A 338 43.47 16.94 9.51
CA ILE A 338 44.37 18.09 9.40
C ILE A 338 45.54 17.66 8.52
N VAL A 339 45.54 18.13 7.29
CA VAL A 339 46.54 17.81 6.25
C VAL A 339 47.69 18.81 6.22
N GLY A 340 47.58 19.92 6.95
CA GLY A 340 48.59 20.97 7.02
C GLY A 340 48.40 21.85 8.24
N TYR A 341 49.48 22.20 8.93
CA TYR A 341 49.43 23.17 10.01
C TYR A 341 50.80 23.80 10.25
N GLU A 342 50.82 25.05 10.68
CA GLU A 342 52.03 25.72 11.15
C GLU A 342 51.69 26.98 11.96
N VAL A 343 52.61 27.36 12.85
CA VAL A 343 52.47 28.55 13.70
C VAL A 343 53.57 29.56 13.36
N TYR A 344 53.16 30.80 13.13
CA TYR A 344 54.02 31.93 12.77
C TYR A 344 53.80 33.13 13.70
N GLU A 345 54.73 34.08 13.69
CA GLU A 345 54.65 35.34 14.47
C GLU A 345 53.90 36.46 13.75
N ALA A 346 53.63 36.29 12.44
CA ALA A 346 52.91 37.25 11.63
C ALA A 346 52.06 36.54 10.56
N GLU A 347 50.96 37.17 10.15
CA GLU A 347 50.19 36.72 9.01
C GLU A 347 50.90 37.11 7.70
N SER A 348 51.22 36.12 6.87
CA SER A 348 51.72 36.33 5.51
C SER A 348 51.12 35.31 4.53
N GLY A 349 50.87 35.76 3.30
CA GLY A 349 50.51 34.89 2.18
C GLY A 349 51.66 33.97 1.77
N ASP A 350 52.92 34.36 1.99
CA ASP A 350 54.10 33.56 1.64
C ASP A 350 54.21 32.33 2.55
N TYR A 351 53.86 32.49 3.83
CA TYR A 351 53.77 31.38 4.78
C TYR A 351 52.68 30.38 4.40
N ALA A 352 51.50 30.87 4.00
CA ALA A 352 50.42 30.02 3.50
C ALA A 352 50.83 29.24 2.24
N ALA A 353 51.47 29.94 1.28
CA ALA A 353 51.92 29.38 0.02
C ALA A 353 52.97 28.27 0.22
N GLY A 354 53.97 28.51 1.08
CA GLY A 354 55.00 27.54 1.42
C GLY A 354 54.45 26.33 2.17
N LEU A 355 53.52 26.56 3.12
CA LEU A 355 52.86 25.49 3.85
C LEU A 355 52.02 24.62 2.91
N LEU A 356 51.21 25.23 2.02
CA LEU A 356 50.41 24.50 1.05
C LEU A 356 51.26 23.57 0.19
N GLN A 357 52.37 24.08 -0.37
CA GLN A 357 53.28 23.27 -1.18
C GLN A 357 53.80 22.04 -0.42
N ARG A 358 54.24 22.21 0.84
CA ARG A 358 54.68 21.10 1.69
C ARG A 358 53.56 20.09 1.95
N CYS A 359 52.33 20.57 2.16
CA CYS A 359 51.18 19.70 2.42
C CYS A 359 50.82 18.86 1.19
N LEU A 360 50.80 19.46 0.00
CA LEU A 360 50.55 18.73 -1.25
C LEU A 360 51.57 17.61 -1.49
N LEU A 361 52.84 17.89 -1.22
CA LEU A 361 53.92 16.90 -1.31
C LEU A 361 53.74 15.77 -0.29
N ARG A 362 53.45 16.11 0.97
CA ARG A 362 53.25 15.14 2.06
C ARG A 362 52.07 14.22 1.80
N GLU A 363 50.95 14.78 1.35
CA GLU A 363 49.73 14.03 1.04
C GLU A 363 49.77 13.37 -0.36
N LYS A 364 50.89 13.51 -1.10
CA LYS A 364 51.11 12.94 -2.43
C LYS A 364 49.98 13.29 -3.42
N CYS A 365 49.48 14.52 -3.31
CA CYS A 365 48.39 15.04 -4.14
C CYS A 365 48.80 16.22 -5.02
N LEU A 366 50.11 16.46 -5.16
CA LEU A 366 50.64 17.38 -6.17
C LEU A 366 50.12 16.96 -7.57
N HIS A 367 49.64 17.93 -8.34
CA HIS A 367 49.01 17.75 -9.67
C HIS A 367 47.65 17.03 -9.69
N ARG A 368 47.02 16.78 -8.54
CA ARG A 368 45.60 16.40 -8.49
C ARG A 368 44.72 17.64 -8.59
N SER A 369 43.51 17.48 -9.13
CA SER A 369 42.49 18.52 -9.13
C SER A 369 41.96 18.75 -7.70
N LEU A 370 42.70 19.53 -6.92
CA LEU A 370 42.33 19.93 -5.55
C LEU A 370 41.63 21.28 -5.59
N VAL A 371 40.50 21.38 -4.90
CA VAL A 371 39.88 22.66 -4.57
C VAL A 371 40.33 23.09 -3.17
N LEU A 372 40.83 24.31 -3.05
CA LEU A 372 41.14 24.92 -1.76
C LEU A 372 40.10 26.00 -1.43
N HIS A 373 39.27 25.73 -0.44
CA HIS A 373 38.27 26.67 0.06
C HIS A 373 38.80 27.50 1.24
N SER A 374 38.60 28.81 1.18
CA SER A 374 39.01 29.74 2.23
C SER A 374 37.97 30.82 2.48
N ASP A 375 38.15 31.54 3.58
CA ASP A 375 37.43 32.78 3.79
C ASP A 375 37.98 33.92 2.90
N ASN A 376 37.46 35.13 3.11
CA ASN A 376 37.83 36.33 2.37
C ASN A 376 38.95 37.17 3.05
N GLY A 377 39.71 36.59 3.97
CA GLY A 377 40.77 37.25 4.72
C GLY A 377 41.90 37.81 3.85
N ALA A 378 42.66 38.75 4.41
CA ALA A 378 43.76 39.40 3.69
C ALA A 378 44.86 38.41 3.25
N PRO A 379 45.32 37.45 4.08
CA PRO A 379 46.30 36.44 3.67
C PRO A 379 45.79 35.53 2.54
N MET A 380 44.49 35.22 2.54
CA MET A 380 43.83 34.36 1.58
C MET A 380 43.72 35.01 0.19
N LYS A 381 43.67 36.35 0.16
CA LYS A 381 43.61 37.17 -1.07
C LYS A 381 44.96 37.69 -1.53
N ALA A 382 46.04 37.37 -0.82
CA ALA A 382 47.37 37.82 -1.18
C ALA A 382 47.74 37.35 -2.60
N GLN A 383 48.35 38.24 -3.40
CA GLN A 383 48.75 37.94 -4.77
C GLN A 383 49.72 36.75 -4.81
N THR A 384 50.62 36.63 -3.84
CA THR A 384 51.54 35.48 -3.73
C THR A 384 50.79 34.16 -3.59
N MET A 385 49.76 34.11 -2.74
CA MET A 385 48.97 32.90 -2.53
C MET A 385 48.25 32.50 -3.81
N LYS A 386 47.64 33.47 -4.49
CA LYS A 386 46.95 33.22 -5.77
C LYS A 386 47.91 32.70 -6.85
N ALA A 387 49.07 33.34 -7.01
CA ALA A 387 50.08 32.89 -7.97
C ALA A 387 50.58 31.47 -7.66
N LYS A 388 50.76 31.15 -6.36
CA LYS A 388 51.19 29.81 -5.95
C LYS A 388 50.12 28.75 -6.20
N LEU A 389 48.85 29.07 -6.00
CA LEU A 389 47.74 28.17 -6.32
C LEU A 389 47.69 27.84 -7.81
N GLU A 390 47.89 28.85 -8.67
CA GLU A 390 47.98 28.67 -10.12
C GLU A 390 49.18 27.79 -10.51
N GLU A 391 50.37 28.04 -9.93
CA GLU A 391 51.58 27.23 -10.14
C GLU A 391 51.38 25.76 -9.75
N LEU A 392 50.71 25.51 -8.63
CA LEU A 392 50.48 24.16 -8.08
C LEU A 392 49.27 23.45 -8.71
N GLY A 393 48.50 24.12 -9.57
CA GLY A 393 47.28 23.57 -10.19
C GLY A 393 46.11 23.41 -9.23
N VAL A 394 46.06 24.19 -8.15
CA VAL A 394 45.00 24.14 -7.13
C VAL A 394 43.93 25.17 -7.43
N LEU A 395 42.66 24.76 -7.41
CA LEU A 395 41.53 25.63 -7.71
C LEU A 395 41.10 26.41 -6.45
N PRO A 396 41.17 27.75 -6.45
CA PRO A 396 40.70 28.54 -5.32
C PRO A 396 39.17 28.59 -5.25
N SER A 397 38.62 28.48 -4.04
CA SER A 397 37.22 28.70 -3.72
C SER A 397 37.13 29.63 -2.51
N TYR A 398 36.22 30.61 -2.53
CA TYR A 398 36.10 31.62 -1.47
C TYR A 398 34.68 31.66 -0.91
N SER A 399 34.56 31.93 0.40
CA SER A 399 33.28 32.21 1.04
C SER A 399 32.59 33.44 0.44
N ARG A 400 31.29 33.61 0.68
CA ARG A 400 30.61 34.85 0.32
C ARG A 400 31.02 36.00 1.24
N PRO A 401 31.09 37.24 0.73
CA PRO A 401 31.36 38.39 1.58
C PRO A 401 30.36 38.46 2.74
N ARG A 402 30.88 38.59 3.97
CA ARG A 402 30.11 38.73 5.23
C ARG A 402 29.25 37.50 5.61
N VAL A 403 29.63 36.31 5.16
CA VAL A 403 28.98 35.04 5.55
C VAL A 403 30.02 34.08 6.13
N SER A 404 30.14 34.02 7.46
CA SER A 404 31.10 33.13 8.15
C SER A 404 30.76 31.64 7.97
N ASN A 405 29.46 31.32 7.91
CA ASN A 405 28.94 29.94 7.78
C ASN A 405 29.43 29.17 6.54
N ASP A 406 29.97 29.86 5.53
CA ASP A 406 30.45 29.20 4.31
C ASP A 406 31.79 28.45 4.56
N ASN A 407 32.52 28.72 5.66
CA ASN A 407 33.74 28.02 6.08
C ASN A 407 33.56 27.15 7.35
N ALA A 408 32.37 26.56 7.53
CA ALA A 408 31.96 25.86 8.76
C ALA A 408 32.89 24.70 9.21
N PHE A 409 33.70 24.13 8.32
CA PHE A 409 34.60 23.02 8.64
C PHE A 409 35.80 23.49 9.47
N SER A 410 36.55 24.48 8.97
CA SER A 410 37.63 25.14 9.73
C SER A 410 37.13 25.72 11.05
N GLU A 411 35.94 26.34 11.09
CA GLU A 411 35.34 26.84 12.34
C GLU A 411 35.09 25.72 13.36
N SER A 412 34.54 24.59 12.93
CA SER A 412 34.30 23.44 13.81
C SER A 412 35.62 22.82 14.31
N LEU A 413 36.65 22.81 13.48
CA LEU A 413 37.99 22.36 13.84
C LEU A 413 38.59 23.26 14.93
N PHE A 414 38.57 24.58 14.74
CA PHE A 414 39.08 25.51 15.75
C PHE A 414 38.30 25.48 17.07
N ARG A 415 36.99 25.24 17.01
CA ARG A 415 36.21 24.97 18.22
C ARG A 415 36.73 23.72 18.93
N THR A 416 37.01 22.65 18.20
CA THR A 416 37.56 21.41 18.80
C THR A 416 38.93 21.67 19.44
N LEU A 417 39.76 22.48 18.80
CA LEU A 417 41.07 22.91 19.29
C LEU A 417 40.97 23.71 20.60
N LYS A 418 40.10 24.72 20.66
CA LYS A 418 39.97 25.63 21.83
C LYS A 418 39.22 25.01 23.01
N TYR A 419 38.42 23.96 22.79
CA TYR A 419 37.67 23.27 23.85
C TYR A 419 38.44 22.11 24.49
N ARG A 420 39.69 21.86 24.08
CA ARG A 420 40.55 20.86 24.73
C ARG A 420 40.82 21.25 26.18
N PRO A 421 40.77 20.29 27.13
CA PRO A 421 41.12 20.57 28.53
C PRO A 421 42.53 21.15 28.70
N ASP A 422 43.47 20.72 27.85
CA ASP A 422 44.86 21.16 27.88
C ASP A 422 45.10 22.47 27.11
N TRP A 423 44.03 23.17 26.68
CA TRP A 423 44.14 24.46 26.01
C TRP A 423 44.73 25.51 26.98
N PRO A 424 45.84 26.18 26.60
CA PRO A 424 46.47 27.16 27.47
C PRO A 424 45.70 28.48 27.44
N SER A 425 44.66 28.57 28.26
CA SER A 425 43.80 29.76 28.38
C SER A 425 44.56 31.02 28.82
N ALA A 426 45.71 30.87 29.48
CA ALA A 426 46.60 31.97 29.86
C ALA A 426 47.54 32.43 28.72
N GLY A 427 47.49 31.77 27.56
CA GLY A 427 48.36 32.02 26.43
C GLY A 427 49.64 31.16 26.42
N PHE A 428 50.35 31.21 25.30
CA PHE A 428 51.61 30.49 25.05
C PHE A 428 52.81 31.35 25.43
N LYS A 429 53.84 30.75 26.04
CA LYS A 429 55.03 31.49 26.51
C LYS A 429 55.99 31.87 25.38
N SER A 430 56.02 31.07 24.31
CA SER A 430 56.90 31.25 23.16
C SER A 430 56.26 30.66 21.90
N LEU A 431 56.82 31.03 20.74
CA LEU A 431 56.43 30.45 19.45
C LEU A 431 56.63 28.93 19.44
N ASP A 432 57.74 28.45 19.99
CA ASP A 432 58.06 27.02 20.03
C ASP A 432 57.14 26.24 20.98
N ASP A 433 56.70 26.86 22.07
CA ASP A 433 55.68 26.28 22.96
C ASP A 433 54.35 26.12 22.21
N ALA A 434 53.94 27.13 21.44
CA ALA A 434 52.76 27.05 20.60
C ALA A 434 52.88 25.95 19.53
N ARG A 435 54.02 25.87 18.85
CA ARG A 435 54.30 24.83 17.84
C ARG A 435 54.22 23.43 18.43
N ARG A 436 54.89 23.18 19.56
CA ARG A 436 54.89 21.87 20.23
C ARG A 436 53.49 21.45 20.68
N TRP A 437 52.71 22.40 21.22
CA TRP A 437 51.34 22.12 21.63
C TRP A 437 50.45 21.79 20.44
N VAL A 438 50.54 22.58 19.36
CA VAL A 438 49.76 22.35 18.14
C VAL A 438 50.12 21.01 17.50
N ASP A 439 51.41 20.65 17.48
CA ASP A 439 51.88 19.36 16.97
C ASP A 439 51.24 18.19 17.72
N GLY A 440 51.27 18.23 19.06
CA GLY A 440 50.60 17.24 19.91
C GLY A 440 49.08 17.20 19.68
N PHE A 441 48.44 18.37 19.52
CA PHE A 441 47.02 18.45 19.19
C PHE A 441 46.70 17.81 17.85
N VAL A 442 47.48 18.09 16.79
CA VAL A 442 47.23 17.54 15.45
C VAL A 442 47.42 16.03 15.44
N SER A 443 48.47 15.52 16.10
CA SER A 443 48.68 14.09 16.24
C SER A 443 47.45 13.43 16.88
N TRP A 444 47.05 13.90 18.06
CA TRP A 444 45.86 13.40 18.75
C TRP A 444 44.59 13.50 17.89
N TYR A 445 44.35 14.65 17.26
CA TYR A 445 43.15 14.89 16.47
C TYR A 445 43.08 13.93 15.27
N ASN A 446 44.19 13.72 14.57
CA ASN A 446 44.21 12.87 13.39
C ASN A 446 44.15 11.38 13.76
N THR A 447 44.86 10.92 14.80
CA THR A 447 45.07 9.48 15.05
C THR A 447 44.24 8.91 16.19
N GLU A 448 43.77 9.71 17.14
CA GLU A 448 43.06 9.24 18.33
C GLU A 448 41.62 9.76 18.43
N HIS A 449 41.38 11.03 18.03
CA HIS A 449 40.08 11.66 18.16
C HIS A 449 39.01 10.96 17.31
N LYS A 450 38.01 10.37 17.97
CA LYS A 450 36.89 9.68 17.29
C LYS A 450 35.84 10.70 16.86
N HIS A 451 35.90 11.10 15.59
CA HIS A 451 35.13 12.23 15.08
C HIS A 451 33.66 11.86 14.82
N SER A 452 32.73 12.61 15.42
CA SER A 452 31.30 12.25 15.43
C SER A 452 30.67 12.20 14.03
N LYS A 453 31.05 13.13 13.14
CA LYS A 453 30.60 13.18 11.74
C LYS A 453 31.16 12.05 10.87
N LEU A 454 32.17 11.33 11.36
CA LEU A 454 32.79 10.19 10.68
C LEU A 454 32.33 8.85 11.28
N ARG A 455 31.16 8.82 11.92
CA ARG A 455 30.72 7.64 12.70
C ARG A 455 31.78 7.17 13.71
N PHE A 456 32.55 8.12 14.24
CA PHE A 456 33.55 7.91 15.28
C PHE A 456 34.70 7.00 14.84
N VAL A 457 35.06 7.01 13.55
CA VAL A 457 36.45 6.70 13.14
C VAL A 457 37.31 7.95 13.31
N THR A 458 38.63 7.79 13.32
CA THR A 458 39.54 8.94 13.34
C THR A 458 39.65 9.57 11.95
N PRO A 459 40.01 10.86 11.88
CA PRO A 459 40.27 11.50 10.59
C PRO A 459 41.31 10.77 9.75
N GLN A 460 42.37 10.24 10.36
CA GLN A 460 43.40 9.46 9.66
C GLN A 460 42.84 8.13 9.14
N GLU A 461 42.06 7.38 9.93
CA GLU A 461 41.41 6.12 9.51
C GLU A 461 40.50 6.34 8.29
N ARG A 462 39.75 7.45 8.25
CA ARG A 462 38.94 7.81 7.07
C ARG A 462 39.79 8.24 5.89
N HIS A 463 40.87 8.97 6.12
CA HIS A 463 41.76 9.45 5.06
C HIS A 463 42.49 8.31 4.34
N SER A 464 42.87 7.25 5.06
CA SER A 464 43.49 6.05 4.47
C SER A 464 42.49 5.03 3.91
N GLY A 465 41.18 5.22 4.14
CA GLY A 465 40.13 4.30 3.69
C GLY A 465 39.93 3.06 4.58
N GLU A 466 40.49 3.08 5.79
CA GLU A 466 40.35 1.98 6.77
C GLU A 466 38.97 1.98 7.47
N ASP A 467 38.24 3.09 7.37
CA ASP A 467 36.94 3.29 8.00
C ASP A 467 35.92 2.20 7.63
N VAL A 468 35.93 1.73 6.38
CA VAL A 468 35.05 0.66 5.90
C VAL A 468 35.21 -0.62 6.74
N ALA A 469 36.45 -1.08 6.92
CA ALA A 469 36.74 -2.30 7.67
C ALA A 469 36.42 -2.13 9.16
N ILE A 470 36.79 -0.98 9.73
CA ILE A 470 36.55 -0.66 11.16
C ILE A 470 35.05 -0.61 11.46
N LEU A 471 34.27 0.06 10.61
CA LEU A 471 32.84 0.20 10.80
C LEU A 471 32.09 -1.12 10.60
N ALA A 472 32.48 -1.93 9.60
CA ALA A 472 31.96 -3.28 9.42
C ALA A 472 32.25 -4.20 10.62
N GLN A 473 33.42 -4.07 11.25
CA GLN A 473 33.75 -4.80 12.48
C GLN A 473 32.89 -4.33 13.66
N ARG A 474 32.69 -3.01 13.83
CA ARG A 474 31.83 -2.46 14.88
C ARG A 474 30.38 -2.88 14.74
N GLN A 475 29.87 -2.93 13.51
CA GLN A 475 28.54 -3.45 13.23
C GLN A 475 28.37 -4.88 13.75
N ARG A 476 29.30 -5.78 13.39
CA ARG A 476 29.31 -7.17 13.86
C ARG A 476 29.31 -7.27 15.38
N VAL A 477 30.13 -6.46 16.06
CA VAL A 477 30.18 -6.43 17.53
C VAL A 477 28.84 -6.00 18.13
N LEU A 478 28.20 -4.95 17.58
CA LEU A 478 26.90 -4.46 18.06
C LEU A 478 25.77 -5.47 17.81
N GLU A 479 25.79 -6.16 16.68
CA GLU A 479 24.81 -7.21 16.36
C GLU A 479 24.95 -8.39 17.31
N GLN A 480 26.18 -8.86 17.56
CA GLN A 480 26.45 -9.92 18.54
C GLN A 480 26.02 -9.50 19.96
N ALA A 481 26.29 -8.26 20.37
CA ALA A 481 25.86 -7.74 21.66
C ALA A 481 24.33 -7.67 21.77
N LYS A 482 23.64 -7.26 20.70
CA LYS A 482 22.18 -7.23 20.64
C LYS A 482 21.58 -8.63 20.70
N GLN A 483 22.18 -9.61 20.04
CA GLN A 483 21.75 -11.02 20.11
C GLN A 483 21.92 -11.61 21.51
N ARG A 484 23.01 -11.29 22.22
CA ARG A 484 23.27 -11.76 23.59
C ARG A 484 22.32 -11.16 24.61
N THR A 485 21.88 -9.92 24.43
CA THR A 485 20.97 -9.25 25.37
C THR A 485 19.91 -8.41 24.65
N PRO A 486 18.90 -9.06 24.04
CA PRO A 486 17.90 -8.35 23.24
C PRO A 486 17.08 -7.33 24.04
N SER A 487 16.86 -7.58 25.33
CA SER A 487 16.13 -6.70 26.23
C SER A 487 16.73 -5.30 26.36
N ARG A 488 18.06 -5.15 26.16
CA ARG A 488 18.74 -3.84 26.20
C ARG A 488 18.40 -2.94 25.01
N TRP A 489 18.08 -3.52 23.86
CA TRP A 489 17.72 -2.78 22.65
C TRP A 489 16.21 -2.64 22.46
N GLY A 490 15.41 -3.60 22.95
CA GLY A 490 13.98 -3.65 22.68
C GLY A 490 13.71 -3.66 21.16
N SER A 491 12.92 -2.71 20.67
CA SER A 491 12.65 -2.53 19.24
C SER A 491 13.69 -1.68 18.49
N ARG A 492 14.66 -1.08 19.19
CA ARG A 492 15.60 -0.13 18.56
C ARG A 492 16.62 -0.85 17.66
N PRO A 493 16.95 -0.29 16.47
CA PRO A 493 18.04 -0.81 15.66
C PRO A 493 19.38 -0.57 16.37
N ILE A 494 20.43 -1.28 15.92
CA ILE A 494 21.80 -0.95 16.33
C ILE A 494 22.20 0.41 15.76
N ARG A 495 23.26 0.98 16.33
CA ARG A 495 23.83 2.24 15.85
C ARG A 495 24.30 2.10 14.41
N ASN A 496 24.01 3.10 13.57
CA ASN A 496 24.48 3.13 12.18
C ASN A 496 26.03 3.13 12.15
N CYS A 497 26.57 2.08 11.55
CA CYS A 497 27.99 1.86 11.29
C CYS A 497 28.24 1.69 9.79
N GLU A 498 27.48 2.39 8.95
CA GLU A 498 27.76 2.45 7.51
C GLU A 498 28.83 3.52 7.24
N PRO A 499 29.74 3.28 6.29
CA PRO A 499 30.72 4.27 5.87
C PRO A 499 30.06 5.58 5.44
N VAL A 500 30.70 6.70 5.76
CA VAL A 500 30.17 8.01 5.40
C VAL A 500 30.49 8.28 3.93
N GLY A 501 29.46 8.58 3.14
CA GLY A 501 29.60 8.91 1.72
C GLY A 501 30.25 10.27 1.44
N PRO A 502 30.10 10.78 0.20
CA PRO A 502 30.66 12.06 -0.21
C PRO A 502 30.24 13.21 0.70
N THR A 503 31.16 14.15 0.91
CA THR A 503 30.93 15.34 1.74
C THR A 503 30.78 16.56 0.85
N THR A 504 29.75 17.36 1.11
CA THR A 504 29.48 18.58 0.35
C THR A 504 29.80 19.80 1.20
N LEU A 505 30.58 20.72 0.64
CA LEU A 505 30.72 22.08 1.14
C LEU A 505 29.61 22.94 0.53
N ASN A 506 28.93 23.71 1.39
CA ASN A 506 27.80 24.57 1.03
C ASN A 506 26.69 23.81 0.27
N PRO A 507 26.05 22.79 0.88
CA PRO A 507 25.03 22.01 0.21
C PRO A 507 23.85 22.88 -0.22
N GLU A 508 23.41 22.71 -1.47
CA GLU A 508 22.20 23.36 -1.97
C GLU A 508 21.00 22.97 -1.11
N LYS A 509 20.23 23.97 -0.67
CA LYS A 509 18.94 23.71 -0.04
C LYS A 509 18.04 23.06 -1.09
N ARG A 510 17.77 21.74 -0.95
CA ARG A 510 16.74 21.07 -1.74
C ARG A 510 15.46 21.90 -1.63
N ALA A 511 14.80 22.16 -2.76
CA ALA A 511 13.63 23.02 -2.89
C ALA A 511 12.42 22.63 -2.00
N ALA A 512 12.48 21.51 -1.28
CA ALA A 512 11.40 20.98 -0.45
C ALA A 512 11.11 21.79 0.84
N GLU A 513 11.94 22.75 1.24
CA GLU A 513 11.72 23.57 2.45
C GLU A 513 11.19 24.98 2.18
N LYS A 514 10.95 25.36 0.91
CA LYS A 514 10.42 26.69 0.58
C LYS A 514 8.89 26.82 0.67
N ASP A 515 8.15 25.71 0.79
CA ASP A 515 6.68 25.73 0.85
C ASP A 515 6.11 25.72 2.28
N ALA A 516 6.93 25.95 3.31
CA ALA A 516 6.50 25.90 4.71
C ALA A 516 6.93 27.10 5.58
N ALA A 517 7.11 28.28 4.99
CA ALA A 517 7.33 29.53 5.73
C ALA A 517 6.26 30.58 5.40
#